data_AF-A0A673TQF0-F1
#
_entry.id   AF-A0A673TQF0-F1
#
_cell.length_a   1.000
_cell.length_b   1.000
_cell.length_c   1.000
_cell.angle_alpha   90.00
_cell.angle_beta   90.00
_cell.angle_gamma   90.00
#
_symmetry.space_group_name_H-M   'P 1'
#
loop_
_entity.id
_entity.type
_entity.pdbx_description
1 polymer ?
#
loop_
_entity_poly.entity_id
_entity_poly.type
_entity_poly.pdbx_seq_one_letter_code
_entity_poly.pdbx_strand_id
1 'polypeptide(L)'
;MSCRTFSPTGFSSRVTQEGSPETGAHPKCHLKMAPCLRLQIQMASPFFAPSSRIFSEAQAAHPQDSLRESGPPSLCRVRQNYHQDSEAAINRQINLELYASYVYLSMENGRCSRSPGTCAEILSYYFDRDDVALKNFAKYFRHQSHEEREHAEKLMELQNQRGGRIFLQDIKKPDRDDWENGLNAMECALHLEKSVNQSLLELHKLATDKNDPHLCDFIETHYLNEQVKAIKELGDYVTNLRKMGAPESGMAEYLFDKHTLGNSDNES
;
A
#
# COMPACT_ATOMS: atom_id res chain seq x y z
N MET A 1 24.14 16.88 60.56
CA MET A 1 25.24 17.73 61.07
C MET A 1 26.13 16.89 61.98
N SER A 2 27.46 16.96 61.79
CA SER A 2 28.57 16.28 62.51
C SER A 2 28.61 14.75 62.44
N CYS A 3 29.49 14.10 61.66
CA CYS A 3 30.96 14.11 61.59
C CYS A 3 31.63 13.35 62.75
N ARG A 4 32.24 12.19 62.44
CA ARG A 4 33.52 11.74 63.00
C ARG A 4 34.33 11.02 61.93
N THR A 5 35.61 11.38 61.94
CA THR A 5 36.73 11.07 61.05
C THR A 5 37.54 9.88 61.56
N PHE A 6 38.30 9.21 60.68
CA PHE A 6 39.78 9.04 60.80
C PHE A 6 40.37 8.29 59.57
N SER A 7 41.26 8.97 58.83
CA SER A 7 42.40 8.42 58.04
C SER A 7 43.63 8.29 59.00
N PRO A 8 44.91 7.96 58.66
CA PRO A 8 45.64 7.94 57.36
C PRO A 8 46.60 6.72 57.20
N THR A 9 47.35 6.52 56.10
CA THR A 9 48.68 7.09 55.74
C THR A 9 49.04 6.61 54.31
N GLY A 10 49.46 7.45 53.33
CA GLY A 10 50.83 7.98 53.10
C GLY A 10 51.60 7.06 52.11
N PHE A 11 52.37 7.44 51.09
CA PHE A 11 53.08 8.68 50.74
C PHE A 11 53.69 8.55 49.30
N SER A 12 53.69 9.65 48.51
CA SER A 12 54.66 10.23 47.53
C SER A 12 55.80 9.37 46.88
N SER A 13 56.39 9.56 45.67
CA SER A 13 56.53 10.69 44.70
C SER A 13 57.17 10.23 43.35
N ARG A 14 56.72 10.83 42.23
CA ARG A 14 57.37 11.37 40.99
C ARG A 14 58.75 10.92 40.40
N VAL A 15 58.78 10.98 39.03
CA VAL A 15 59.86 11.41 38.06
C VAL A 15 60.90 10.31 37.71
N THR A 16 61.36 9.97 36.49
CA THR A 16 61.46 10.47 35.07
C THR A 16 61.70 9.20 34.19
N GLN A 17 61.52 9.09 32.86
CA GLN A 17 62.37 9.66 31.78
C GLN A 17 61.89 9.07 30.42
N GLU A 18 61.87 9.86 29.34
CA GLU A 18 61.72 9.40 27.94
C GLU A 18 63.07 8.99 27.32
N GLY A 19 63.04 8.05 26.36
CA GLY A 19 64.15 7.70 25.47
C GLY A 19 63.77 6.63 24.43
N SER A 20 63.69 7.01 23.15
CA SER A 20 63.54 6.18 21.92
C SER A 20 64.90 5.56 21.49
N PRO A 21 65.09 4.97 20.28
CA PRO A 21 64.35 3.96 19.48
C PRO A 21 65.28 2.88 18.83
N GLU A 22 64.92 1.59 18.68
CA GLU A 22 65.61 0.66 17.73
C GLU A 22 64.65 -0.45 17.27
N THR A 23 64.23 -0.49 15.99
CA THR A 23 64.79 -1.28 14.85
C THR A 23 64.88 -2.80 15.10
N GLY A 24 64.20 -3.60 14.27
CA GLY A 24 64.32 -5.06 14.36
C GLY A 24 63.41 -5.85 13.41
N ALA A 25 64.03 -6.40 12.37
CA ALA A 25 63.43 -7.11 11.24
C ALA A 25 62.58 -8.36 11.57
N HIS A 26 61.64 -8.64 10.64
CA HIS A 26 61.00 -9.94 10.42
C HIS A 26 61.99 -11.10 10.26
N PRO A 27 61.52 -12.33 10.55
CA PRO A 27 61.56 -13.35 9.50
C PRO A 27 60.24 -14.11 9.32
N LYS A 28 60.06 -14.56 8.08
CA LYS A 28 58.91 -15.28 7.52
C LYS A 28 58.83 -16.71 8.05
N CYS A 29 57.63 -17.17 8.40
CA CYS A 29 57.26 -18.58 8.38
C CYS A 29 55.97 -18.76 7.58
N HIS A 30 56.06 -19.60 6.55
CA HIS A 30 54.96 -20.05 5.72
C HIS A 30 54.10 -21.07 6.48
N LEU A 31 52.78 -20.87 6.52
CA LEU A 31 51.83 -21.98 6.52
C LEU A 31 50.54 -21.57 5.81
N LYS A 32 50.16 -22.41 4.84
CA LYS A 32 48.99 -22.27 3.97
C LYS A 32 47.76 -22.91 4.63
N MET A 33 46.60 -22.33 4.31
CA MET A 33 45.22 -22.88 4.33
C MET A 33 44.44 -22.93 5.67
N ALA A 34 43.48 -22.00 5.83
CA ALA A 34 42.03 -22.26 5.90
C ALA A 34 41.26 -20.99 6.32
N PRO A 35 40.29 -20.46 5.54
CA PRO A 35 39.32 -19.50 6.06
C PRO A 35 38.15 -20.28 6.69
N CYS A 36 38.02 -20.19 8.01
CA CYS A 36 36.91 -20.79 8.76
C CYS A 36 35.79 -19.77 8.95
N LEU A 37 34.63 -20.13 8.39
CA LEU A 37 33.26 -19.67 8.65
C LEU A 37 32.94 -18.17 8.59
N ARG A 38 32.56 -17.81 7.37
CA ARG A 38 31.51 -16.88 6.97
C ARG A 38 30.26 -17.03 7.88
N LEU A 39 29.93 -16.01 8.67
CA LEU A 39 28.57 -15.84 9.20
C LEU A 39 27.84 -14.83 8.29
N GLN A 40 27.23 -15.35 7.23
CA GLN A 40 26.19 -14.65 6.50
C GLN A 40 24.93 -14.68 7.37
N ILE A 41 24.52 -13.53 7.91
CA ILE A 41 23.15 -13.37 8.38
C ILE A 41 22.30 -13.20 7.11
N GLN A 42 21.76 -14.32 6.62
CA GLN A 42 20.60 -14.33 5.74
C GLN A 42 19.39 -13.94 6.58
N MET A 43 18.92 -12.70 6.44
CA MET A 43 17.49 -12.42 6.66
C MET A 43 16.79 -12.71 5.34
N ALA A 44 16.50 -13.98 5.11
CA ALA A 44 15.50 -14.39 4.14
C ALA A 44 14.14 -14.16 4.79
N SER A 45 13.52 -13.01 4.53
CA SER A 45 12.08 -12.86 4.73
C SER A 45 11.37 -13.69 3.65
N PRO A 46 10.53 -14.66 4.01
CA PRO A 46 9.82 -15.44 3.01
C PRO A 46 8.52 -14.71 2.64
N PHE A 47 8.09 -14.92 1.39
CA PHE A 47 6.79 -14.54 0.83
C PHE A 47 6.56 -13.06 0.51
N PHE A 48 7.06 -12.64 -0.65
CA PHE A 48 6.27 -11.85 -1.61
C PHE A 48 6.85 -12.12 -3.00
N ALA A 49 6.29 -13.13 -3.67
CA ALA A 49 6.42 -13.28 -5.11
C ALA A 49 5.03 -13.04 -5.70
N PRO A 50 4.86 -12.13 -6.67
CA PRO A 50 3.61 -12.06 -7.39
C PRO A 50 3.47 -13.35 -8.19
N SER A 51 2.54 -14.22 -7.79
CA SER A 51 2.20 -15.39 -8.58
C SER A 51 1.57 -14.90 -9.89
N SER A 52 2.32 -14.97 -10.98
CA SER A 52 1.89 -14.74 -12.36
C SER A 52 0.95 -15.84 -12.87
N ARG A 53 0.12 -16.42 -12.00
CA ARG A 53 -0.79 -17.54 -12.26
C ARG A 53 -2.16 -17.35 -11.62
N ILE A 54 -2.73 -16.16 -11.74
CA ILE A 54 -4.19 -16.06 -11.74
C ILE A 54 -4.58 -16.07 -13.22
N PHE A 55 -5.46 -17.00 -13.61
CA PHE A 55 -5.85 -17.34 -14.99
C PHE A 55 -4.99 -18.40 -15.70
N SER A 56 -5.01 -19.64 -15.19
CA SER A 56 -4.94 -20.81 -16.09
C SER A 56 -5.75 -21.99 -15.53
N GLU A 57 -6.67 -22.45 -16.37
CA GLU A 57 -7.40 -23.73 -16.36
C GLU A 57 -8.40 -24.04 -15.23
N ALA A 58 -9.69 -23.96 -15.60
CA ALA A 58 -10.66 -25.03 -15.30
C ALA A 58 -11.72 -25.06 -16.41
N GLN A 59 -11.58 -26.02 -17.32
CA GLN A 59 -12.55 -26.32 -18.36
C GLN A 59 -13.07 -27.74 -18.10
N ALA A 60 -14.35 -27.85 -17.75
CA ALA A 60 -15.08 -29.12 -17.74
C ALA A 60 -16.50 -28.86 -18.28
N ALA A 61 -16.86 -29.61 -19.31
CA ALA A 61 -18.02 -29.42 -20.17
C ALA A 61 -19.23 -30.28 -19.75
N HIS A 62 -20.45 -29.79 -20.03
CA HIS A 62 -21.62 -30.46 -20.66
C HIS A 62 -22.94 -29.72 -20.33
N PRO A 63 -24.04 -29.89 -21.10
CA PRO A 63 -24.17 -30.11 -22.55
C PRO A 63 -25.03 -29.01 -23.23
N GLN A 64 -25.05 -29.07 -24.56
CA GLN A 64 -25.63 -28.09 -25.49
C GLN A 64 -27.13 -27.87 -25.29
N ASP A 65 -27.54 -26.60 -25.29
CA ASP A 65 -28.91 -26.21 -25.60
C ASP A 65 -28.92 -25.29 -26.83
N SER A 66 -29.83 -25.61 -27.72
CA SER A 66 -29.82 -25.29 -29.15
C SER A 66 -30.13 -23.83 -29.48
N LEU A 67 -29.27 -23.26 -30.34
CA LEU A 67 -29.52 -22.26 -31.38
C LEU A 67 -30.81 -21.41 -31.27
N ARG A 68 -30.64 -20.19 -30.74
CA ARG A 68 -31.30 -19.01 -31.29
C ARG A 68 -30.23 -18.11 -31.86
N GLU A 69 -30.11 -18.07 -33.19
CA GLU A 69 -29.44 -16.96 -33.87
C GLU A 69 -30.19 -15.66 -33.53
N SER A 70 -29.69 -14.93 -32.55
CA SER A 70 -30.01 -13.52 -32.42
C SER A 70 -29.35 -12.81 -33.58
N GLY A 71 -30.14 -12.11 -34.40
CA GLY A 71 -29.64 -11.19 -35.42
C GLY A 71 -28.58 -10.22 -34.86
N PRO A 72 -27.81 -9.53 -35.73
CA PRO A 72 -26.65 -8.75 -35.30
C PRO A 72 -27.07 -7.84 -34.15
N PRO A 73 -26.35 -7.85 -33.00
CA PRO A 73 -26.71 -7.02 -31.87
C PRO A 73 -26.83 -5.61 -32.42
N SER A 74 -27.99 -4.97 -32.22
CA SER A 74 -28.18 -3.60 -32.66
C SER A 74 -27.06 -2.79 -32.04
N LEU A 75 -26.07 -2.41 -32.85
CA LEU A 75 -24.91 -1.66 -32.41
C LEU A 75 -25.44 -0.47 -31.63
N CYS A 76 -24.95 -0.28 -30.41
CA CYS A 76 -25.37 0.83 -29.57
C CYS A 76 -25.21 2.12 -30.39
N ARG A 77 -26.31 2.89 -30.54
CA ARG A 77 -26.39 4.01 -31.49
C ARG A 77 -25.31 5.06 -31.30
N VAL A 78 -24.76 5.18 -30.09
CA VAL A 78 -23.74 6.16 -29.71
C VAL A 78 -22.31 5.61 -29.77
N ARG A 79 -22.12 4.31 -30.02
CA ARG A 79 -20.80 3.68 -30.00
C ARG A 79 -20.01 4.07 -31.24
N GLN A 80 -18.92 4.80 -31.04
CA GLN A 80 -17.97 5.17 -32.09
C GLN A 80 -16.54 5.10 -31.56
N ASN A 81 -15.66 4.43 -32.32
CA ASN A 81 -14.25 4.26 -31.99
C ASN A 81 -13.99 3.73 -30.57
N TYR A 82 -14.83 2.80 -30.09
CA TYR A 82 -14.72 2.22 -28.76
C TYR A 82 -14.57 0.71 -28.89
N HIS A 83 -13.36 0.21 -28.63
CA HIS A 83 -13.02 -1.20 -28.83
C HIS A 83 -13.56 -2.07 -27.67
N GLN A 84 -13.97 -3.31 -27.96
CA GLN A 84 -14.50 -4.24 -26.94
C GLN A 84 -13.47 -4.52 -25.82
N ASP A 85 -12.18 -4.61 -26.16
CA ASP A 85 -11.11 -4.75 -25.17
C ASP A 85 -11.05 -3.56 -24.20
N SER A 86 -11.25 -2.33 -24.70
CA SER A 86 -11.30 -1.11 -23.88
C SER A 86 -12.52 -1.12 -22.96
N GLU A 87 -13.68 -1.52 -23.47
CA GLU A 87 -14.90 -1.70 -22.68
C GLU A 87 -14.71 -2.73 -21.56
N ALA A 88 -14.11 -3.88 -21.87
CA ALA A 88 -13.79 -4.90 -20.88
C ALA A 88 -12.76 -4.41 -19.85
N ALA A 89 -11.77 -3.63 -20.28
CA ALA A 89 -10.77 -3.05 -19.40
C ALA A 89 -11.36 -1.99 -18.46
N ILE A 90 -12.28 -1.16 -18.93
CA ILE A 90 -13.04 -0.23 -18.08
C ILE A 90 -13.85 -0.98 -17.03
N ASN A 91 -14.52 -2.08 -17.39
CA ASN A 91 -15.23 -2.90 -16.40
C ASN A 91 -14.31 -3.49 -15.32
N ARG A 92 -13.08 -3.89 -15.69
CA ARG A 92 -12.07 -4.33 -14.71
C ARG A 92 -11.59 -3.18 -13.83
N GLN A 93 -11.33 -2.01 -14.42
CA GLN A 93 -10.91 -0.83 -13.65
C GLN A 93 -12.00 -0.39 -12.66
N ILE A 94 -13.27 -0.38 -13.07
CA ILE A 94 -14.42 -0.11 -12.17
C ILE A 94 -14.38 -1.02 -10.95
N ASN A 95 -14.17 -2.33 -11.15
CA ASN A 95 -14.10 -3.27 -10.03
C ASN A 95 -12.87 -3.02 -9.14
N LEU A 96 -11.75 -2.58 -9.72
CA LEU A 96 -10.54 -2.22 -8.98
C LEU A 96 -10.73 -0.95 -8.14
N GLU A 97 -11.37 0.10 -8.66
CA GLU A 97 -11.68 1.31 -7.87
C GLU A 97 -12.67 1.00 -6.74
N LEU A 98 -13.67 0.15 -7.01
CA LEU A 98 -14.58 -0.32 -5.96
C LEU A 98 -13.86 -1.17 -4.90
N TYR A 99 -12.87 -1.97 -5.29
CA TYR A 99 -12.02 -2.69 -4.36
C TYR A 99 -11.17 -1.73 -3.52
N ALA A 100 -10.54 -0.72 -4.14
CA ALA A 100 -9.77 0.30 -3.42
C ALA A 100 -10.64 1.06 -2.42
N SER A 101 -11.84 1.50 -2.85
CA SER A 101 -12.85 2.10 -1.97
C SER A 101 -13.18 1.18 -0.80
N TYR A 102 -13.34 -0.12 -1.04
CA TYR A 102 -13.66 -1.10 -0.01
C TYR A 102 -12.51 -1.32 0.99
N VAL A 103 -11.26 -1.37 0.51
CA VAL A 103 -10.05 -1.44 1.34
C VAL A 103 -9.93 -0.21 2.26
N TYR A 104 -10.29 0.97 1.78
CA TYR A 104 -10.30 2.18 2.60
C TYR A 104 -11.49 2.24 3.57
N LEU A 105 -12.67 1.71 3.20
CA LEU A 105 -13.93 1.91 3.92
C LEU A 105 -14.17 1.02 5.15
N SER A 106 -13.88 -0.28 5.05
CA SER A 106 -14.98 -1.25 5.25
C SER A 106 -15.70 -1.29 6.61
N MET A 107 -17.00 -1.59 6.48
CA MET A 107 -18.19 -1.08 7.17
C MET A 107 -18.67 -1.85 8.43
N GLU A 108 -19.46 -1.11 9.21
CA GLU A 108 -20.28 -1.46 10.36
C GLU A 108 -21.55 -2.31 10.04
N ASN A 109 -21.91 -3.21 10.97
CA ASN A 109 -23.25 -3.69 11.33
C ASN A 109 -24.21 -4.28 10.26
N GLY A 110 -24.09 -5.60 10.06
CA GLY A 110 -25.27 -6.46 10.09
C GLY A 110 -25.73 -6.65 11.54
N ARG A 111 -26.87 -6.06 11.94
CA ARG A 111 -27.40 -6.10 13.32
C ARG A 111 -27.42 -7.52 13.94
N CYS A 112 -26.88 -7.58 15.16
CA CYS A 112 -26.87 -8.66 16.16
C CYS A 112 -27.93 -9.78 16.03
N SER A 113 -27.50 -11.04 16.03
CA SER A 113 -27.89 -12.07 17.01
C SER A 113 -27.16 -13.41 16.73
N ARG A 114 -26.28 -13.83 17.65
CA ARG A 114 -25.96 -15.25 17.97
C ARG A 114 -24.80 -16.02 17.31
N SER A 115 -23.83 -15.42 16.62
CA SER A 115 -22.53 -16.11 16.44
C SER A 115 -21.35 -15.16 16.22
N PRO A 116 -20.33 -15.15 17.09
CA PRO A 116 -19.07 -14.41 16.90
C PRO A 116 -18.07 -15.22 16.07
N GLY A 117 -17.39 -14.56 15.14
CA GLY A 117 -16.34 -15.12 14.28
C GLY A 117 -16.68 -14.83 12.82
N THR A 118 -16.00 -13.97 12.07
CA THR A 118 -14.57 -13.60 12.11
C THR A 118 -14.39 -12.17 11.60
N CYS A 119 -13.36 -11.55 12.16
CA CYS A 119 -12.92 -10.16 12.08
C CYS A 119 -12.78 -9.64 10.65
N ALA A 120 -13.20 -8.40 10.42
CA ALA A 120 -12.83 -7.59 9.27
C ALA A 120 -12.70 -6.16 9.79
N GLU A 121 -11.52 -5.77 10.26
CA GLU A 121 -11.25 -4.45 10.86
C GLU A 121 -10.44 -3.65 9.83
N ILE A 122 -11.05 -2.63 9.23
CA ILE A 122 -10.59 -2.10 7.93
C ILE A 122 -10.33 -0.60 8.04
N LEU A 123 -9.18 -0.17 7.51
CA LEU A 123 -8.44 1.07 7.78
C LEU A 123 -9.20 2.17 8.54
N SER A 124 -10.22 2.79 7.94
CA SER A 124 -11.01 3.84 8.62
C SER A 124 -11.56 3.37 9.99
N TYR A 125 -12.26 2.25 10.02
CA TYR A 125 -12.85 1.71 11.25
C TYR A 125 -11.81 1.06 12.16
N TYR A 126 -10.73 0.51 11.60
CA TYR A 126 -9.58 0.05 12.39
C TYR A 126 -9.05 1.18 13.29
N PHE A 127 -8.85 2.38 12.73
CA PHE A 127 -8.38 3.54 13.49
C PHE A 127 -9.42 4.15 14.44
N ASP A 128 -10.71 3.86 14.25
CA ASP A 128 -11.81 4.33 15.11
C ASP A 128 -12.09 3.40 16.31
N ARG A 129 -11.50 2.19 16.34
CA ARG A 129 -11.60 1.28 17.50
C ARG A 129 -11.08 1.94 18.77
N ASP A 130 -11.62 1.54 19.91
CA ASP A 130 -11.22 2.07 21.22
C ASP A 130 -9.79 1.71 21.61
N ASP A 131 -9.25 0.62 21.08
CA ASP A 131 -7.87 0.16 21.30
C ASP A 131 -6.84 0.71 20.29
N VAL A 132 -7.27 1.52 19.31
CA VAL A 132 -6.38 2.24 18.36
C VAL A 132 -6.55 3.76 18.49
N ALA A 133 -7.78 4.26 18.41
CA ALA A 133 -8.20 5.63 18.73
C ALA A 133 -7.48 6.79 17.99
N LEU A 134 -7.16 6.62 16.70
CA LEU A 134 -6.54 7.64 15.83
C LEU A 134 -7.56 8.25 14.86
N LYS A 135 -8.35 9.20 15.37
CA LYS A 135 -9.53 9.74 14.66
C LYS A 135 -9.24 10.39 13.30
N ASN A 136 -8.09 11.03 13.12
CA ASN A 136 -7.78 11.70 11.86
C ASN A 136 -7.24 10.72 10.82
N PHE A 137 -6.58 9.65 11.23
CA PHE A 137 -6.36 8.48 10.35
C PHE A 137 -7.68 7.87 9.87
N ALA A 138 -8.63 7.67 10.79
CA ALA A 138 -9.96 7.15 10.43
C ALA A 138 -10.64 8.06 9.40
N LYS A 139 -10.64 9.37 9.66
CA LYS A 139 -11.21 10.39 8.76
C LYS A 139 -10.52 10.41 7.39
N TYR A 140 -9.18 10.36 7.35
CA TYR A 140 -8.41 10.34 6.11
C TYR A 140 -8.81 9.16 5.23
N PHE A 141 -8.76 7.93 5.76
CA PHE A 141 -9.12 6.75 4.97
C PHE A 141 -10.60 6.71 4.59
N ARG A 142 -11.49 7.25 5.42
CA ARG A 142 -12.90 7.43 5.03
C ARG A 142 -13.05 8.37 3.83
N HIS A 143 -12.29 9.46 3.79
CA HIS A 143 -12.30 10.38 2.68
C HIS A 143 -11.79 9.72 1.40
N GLN A 144 -10.63 9.04 1.46
CA GLN A 144 -10.08 8.29 0.32
C GLN A 144 -11.06 7.21 -0.19
N SER A 145 -11.77 6.52 0.71
CA SER A 145 -12.81 5.58 0.30
C SER A 145 -13.92 6.23 -0.54
N HIS A 146 -14.33 7.45 -0.17
CA HIS A 146 -15.34 8.18 -0.93
C HIS A 146 -14.80 8.62 -2.29
N GLU A 147 -13.58 9.12 -2.36
CA GLU A 147 -12.91 9.49 -3.62
C GLU A 147 -12.80 8.30 -4.57
N GLU A 148 -12.36 7.12 -4.11
CA GLU A 148 -12.28 5.93 -4.96
C GLU A 148 -13.65 5.45 -5.46
N ARG A 149 -14.71 5.69 -4.69
CA ARG A 149 -16.06 5.42 -5.18
C ARG A 149 -16.49 6.39 -6.26
N GLU A 150 -16.12 7.67 -6.15
CA GLU A 150 -16.34 8.67 -7.19
C GLU A 150 -15.54 8.34 -8.46
N HIS A 151 -14.32 7.80 -8.35
CA HIS A 151 -13.55 7.26 -9.47
C HIS A 151 -14.31 6.14 -10.18
N ALA A 152 -14.83 5.16 -9.43
CA ALA A 152 -15.62 4.06 -9.99
C ALA A 152 -16.88 4.58 -10.73
N GLU A 153 -17.60 5.52 -10.13
CA GLU A 153 -18.81 6.13 -10.72
C GLU A 153 -18.48 6.90 -12.01
N LYS A 154 -17.39 7.68 -12.02
CA LYS A 154 -16.90 8.41 -13.20
C LYS A 154 -16.54 7.46 -14.36
N LEU A 155 -15.96 6.30 -14.08
CA LEU A 155 -15.73 5.25 -15.09
C LEU A 155 -17.04 4.62 -15.61
N MET A 156 -18.02 4.40 -14.74
CA MET A 156 -19.35 3.89 -15.14
C MET A 156 -20.07 4.89 -16.06
N GLU A 157 -19.96 6.18 -15.77
CA GLU A 157 -20.50 7.24 -16.63
C GLU A 157 -19.82 7.24 -18.01
N LEU A 158 -18.48 7.21 -18.05
CA LEU A 158 -17.73 7.08 -19.30
C LEU A 158 -18.17 5.85 -20.12
N GLN A 159 -18.29 4.69 -19.46
CA GLN A 159 -18.70 3.43 -20.10
C GLN A 159 -20.05 3.61 -20.81
N ASN A 160 -21.02 4.24 -20.16
CA ASN A 160 -22.33 4.52 -20.73
C ASN A 160 -22.27 5.57 -21.85
N GLN A 161 -21.50 6.65 -21.67
CA GLN A 161 -21.31 7.71 -22.68
C GLN A 161 -20.75 7.16 -23.99
N ARG A 162 -19.80 6.22 -23.92
CA ARG A 162 -19.18 5.58 -25.10
C ARG A 162 -20.01 4.43 -25.70
N GLY A 163 -21.20 4.17 -25.14
CA GLY A 163 -22.10 3.12 -25.61
C GLY A 163 -21.67 1.70 -25.21
N GLY A 164 -20.80 1.57 -24.20
CA GLY A 164 -20.44 0.31 -23.56
C GLY A 164 -21.53 -0.23 -22.64
N ARG A 165 -21.26 -1.37 -22.02
CA ARG A 165 -22.10 -2.03 -21.04
C ARG A 165 -21.30 -2.32 -19.78
N ILE A 166 -21.87 -1.94 -18.66
CA ILE A 166 -21.31 -2.20 -17.34
C ILE A 166 -21.64 -3.65 -16.96
N PHE A 167 -20.59 -4.42 -16.67
CA PHE A 167 -20.70 -5.78 -16.15
C PHE A 167 -19.99 -5.86 -14.81
N LEU A 168 -20.74 -5.62 -13.72
CA LEU A 168 -20.21 -5.68 -12.37
C LEU A 168 -19.82 -7.12 -11.98
N GLN A 169 -18.76 -7.23 -11.20
CA GLN A 169 -18.24 -8.47 -10.64
C GLN A 169 -18.19 -8.37 -9.12
N ASP A 170 -17.99 -9.50 -8.44
CA ASP A 170 -17.75 -9.53 -7.01
C ASP A 170 -16.59 -8.61 -6.62
N ILE A 171 -16.81 -7.76 -5.62
CA ILE A 171 -15.75 -6.99 -4.98
C ILE A 171 -15.12 -7.90 -3.94
N LYS A 172 -13.84 -8.24 -4.12
CA LYS A 172 -13.14 -9.11 -3.17
C LYS A 172 -12.95 -8.39 -1.84
N LYS A 173 -13.00 -9.14 -0.74
CA LYS A 173 -12.62 -8.60 0.56
C LYS A 173 -11.13 -8.26 0.57
N PRO A 174 -10.68 -7.28 1.38
CA PRO A 174 -9.27 -7.03 1.59
C PRO A 174 -8.54 -8.29 2.08
N ASP A 175 -7.25 -8.39 1.74
CA ASP A 175 -6.42 -9.56 2.07
C ASP A 175 -6.09 -9.69 3.57
N ARG A 176 -6.36 -8.64 4.36
CA ARG A 176 -6.10 -8.58 5.79
C ARG A 176 -7.23 -7.88 6.54
N ASP A 177 -7.44 -8.35 7.76
CA ASP A 177 -8.45 -7.85 8.68
C ASP A 177 -7.85 -7.03 9.84
N ASP A 178 -6.52 -6.96 9.95
CA ASP A 178 -5.76 -6.15 10.91
C ASP A 178 -4.65 -5.40 10.15
N TRP A 179 -4.50 -4.10 10.45
CA TRP A 179 -3.55 -3.20 9.80
C TRP A 179 -2.32 -2.91 10.67
N GLU A 180 -2.27 -3.45 11.88
CA GLU A 180 -1.17 -3.38 12.85
C GLU A 180 -0.91 -1.97 13.42
N ASN A 181 -0.69 -0.96 12.57
CA ASN A 181 -0.33 0.40 12.96
C ASN A 181 -0.51 1.41 11.81
N GLY A 182 -0.42 2.70 12.13
CA GLY A 182 -0.51 3.81 11.17
C GLY A 182 0.50 3.74 10.02
N LEU A 183 1.74 3.32 10.31
CA LEU A 183 2.77 3.19 9.28
C LEU A 183 2.45 2.09 8.27
N ASN A 184 2.12 0.88 8.73
CA ASN A 184 1.78 -0.26 7.87
C ASN A 184 0.53 0.03 7.02
N ALA A 185 -0.47 0.69 7.61
CA ALA A 185 -1.64 1.18 6.90
C ALA A 185 -1.28 2.11 5.72
N MET A 186 -0.44 3.12 5.96
CA MET A 186 0.01 4.06 4.91
C MET A 186 0.88 3.37 3.84
N GLU A 187 1.70 2.39 4.22
CA GLU A 187 2.49 1.59 3.27
C GLU A 187 1.61 0.70 2.39
N CYS A 188 0.57 0.10 2.97
CA CYS A 188 -0.40 -0.68 2.21
C CYS A 188 -1.22 0.19 1.26
N ALA A 189 -1.68 1.36 1.71
CA ALA A 189 -2.34 2.35 0.87
C ALA A 189 -1.44 2.78 -0.30
N LEU A 190 -0.17 3.11 -0.02
CA LEU A 190 0.81 3.46 -1.06
C LEU A 190 0.99 2.35 -2.10
N HIS A 191 0.98 1.09 -1.68
CA HIS A 191 1.06 -0.05 -2.58
C HIS A 191 -0.22 -0.23 -3.41
N LEU A 192 -1.39 -0.05 -2.78
CA LEU A 192 -2.68 -0.07 -3.47
C LEU A 192 -2.74 0.99 -4.56
N GLU A 193 -2.40 2.23 -4.25
CA GLU A 193 -2.41 3.34 -5.23
C GLU A 193 -1.46 3.11 -6.40
N LYS A 194 -0.28 2.53 -6.13
CA LYS A 194 0.65 2.14 -7.20
C LYS A 194 0.09 1.03 -8.09
N SER A 195 -0.66 0.10 -7.51
CA SER A 195 -1.30 -0.99 -8.26
C SER A 195 -2.46 -0.49 -9.12
N VAL A 196 -3.29 0.41 -8.59
CA VAL A 196 -4.35 1.12 -9.31
C VAL A 196 -3.74 1.94 -10.46
N ASN A 197 -2.70 2.72 -10.19
CA ASN A 197 -2.00 3.51 -11.19
C ASN A 197 -1.38 2.64 -12.30
N GLN A 198 -0.80 1.50 -11.95
CA GLN A 198 -0.28 0.56 -12.94
C GLN A 198 -1.37 0.02 -13.87
N SER A 199 -2.55 -0.31 -13.31
CA SER A 199 -3.72 -0.71 -14.10
C SER A 199 -4.22 0.42 -15.03
N LEU A 200 -4.20 1.67 -14.56
CA LEU A 200 -4.54 2.83 -15.38
C LEU A 200 -3.54 3.08 -16.52
N LEU A 201 -2.25 2.88 -16.29
CA LEU A 201 -1.22 2.96 -17.34
C LEU A 201 -1.41 1.86 -18.39
N GLU A 202 -1.79 0.65 -17.99
CA GLU A 202 -2.11 -0.45 -18.90
C GLU A 202 -3.38 -0.17 -19.70
N LEU A 203 -4.41 0.41 -19.06
CA LEU A 203 -5.63 0.86 -19.73
C LEU A 203 -5.35 1.97 -20.74
N HIS A 204 -4.51 2.95 -20.39
CA HIS A 204 -4.08 4.03 -21.26
C HIS A 204 -3.28 3.50 -22.46
N LYS A 205 -2.34 2.58 -22.21
CA LYS A 205 -1.62 1.88 -23.27
C LYS A 205 -2.57 1.15 -24.20
N LEU A 206 -3.56 0.43 -23.67
CA LEU A 206 -4.57 -0.25 -24.47
C LEU A 206 -5.37 0.76 -25.33
N ALA A 207 -5.80 1.88 -24.74
CA ALA A 207 -6.49 2.94 -25.47
C ALA A 207 -5.63 3.48 -26.63
N THR A 208 -4.34 3.70 -26.37
CA THR A 208 -3.35 4.15 -27.36
C THR A 208 -3.19 3.11 -28.48
N ASP A 209 -3.00 1.84 -28.14
CA ASP A 209 -2.84 0.74 -29.10
C ASP A 209 -4.11 0.54 -29.96
N LYS A 210 -5.30 0.91 -29.44
CA LYS A 210 -6.58 0.89 -30.16
C LYS A 210 -6.92 2.21 -30.86
N ASN A 211 -6.04 3.21 -30.80
CA ASN A 211 -6.25 4.55 -31.36
C ASN A 211 -7.54 5.22 -30.85
N ASP A 212 -7.79 5.15 -29.53
CA ASP A 212 -8.90 5.83 -28.85
C ASP A 212 -8.39 7.08 -28.10
N PRO A 213 -8.22 8.23 -28.78
CA PRO A 213 -7.65 9.43 -28.16
C PRO A 213 -8.55 10.02 -27.07
N HIS A 214 -9.87 9.84 -27.16
CA HIS A 214 -10.79 10.31 -26.13
C HIS A 214 -10.59 9.52 -24.83
N LEU A 215 -10.40 8.21 -24.93
CA LEU A 215 -10.14 7.40 -23.73
C LEU A 215 -8.76 7.74 -23.12
N CYS A 216 -7.72 7.95 -23.94
CA CYS A 216 -6.43 8.43 -23.45
C CYS A 216 -6.55 9.74 -22.67
N ASP A 217 -7.17 10.76 -23.29
CA ASP A 217 -7.38 12.08 -22.70
C ASP A 217 -8.18 12.02 -21.40
N PHE A 218 -9.24 11.21 -21.36
CA PHE A 218 -10.04 11.01 -20.16
C PHE A 218 -9.21 10.43 -18.99
N ILE A 219 -8.37 9.43 -19.26
CA ILE A 219 -7.51 8.80 -18.25
C ILE A 219 -6.45 9.78 -17.76
N GLU A 220 -5.83 10.54 -18.67
CA GLU A 220 -4.84 11.58 -18.34
C GLU A 220 -5.45 12.70 -17.47
N THR A 221 -6.62 13.20 -17.86
CA THR A 221 -7.28 14.34 -17.23
C THR A 221 -7.78 14.00 -15.83
N HIS A 222 -8.41 12.84 -15.67
CA HIS A 222 -9.19 12.54 -14.47
C HIS A 222 -8.56 11.50 -13.53
N TYR A 223 -7.49 10.81 -13.92
CA TYR A 223 -6.94 9.71 -13.09
C TYR A 223 -5.43 9.82 -12.93
N LEU A 224 -4.64 9.88 -14.00
CA LEU A 224 -3.17 9.79 -13.88
C LEU A 224 -2.56 10.93 -13.05
N ASN A 225 -3.08 12.15 -13.20
CA ASN A 225 -2.64 13.29 -12.40
C ASN A 225 -3.01 13.16 -10.92
N GLU A 226 -4.18 12.57 -10.61
CA GLU A 226 -4.66 12.34 -9.24
C GLU A 226 -3.83 11.21 -8.59
N GLN A 227 -3.60 10.09 -9.28
CA GLN A 227 -2.74 9.00 -8.79
C GLN A 227 -1.33 9.47 -8.44
N VAL A 228 -0.70 10.31 -9.28
CA VAL A 228 0.66 10.80 -8.99
C VAL A 228 0.68 11.66 -7.72
N LYS A 229 -0.37 12.46 -7.49
CA LYS A 229 -0.50 13.27 -6.26
C LYS A 229 -0.74 12.39 -5.04
N ALA A 230 -1.67 11.42 -5.10
CA ALA A 230 -1.96 10.49 -4.02
C ALA A 230 -0.73 9.66 -3.63
N ILE A 231 -0.03 9.09 -4.62
CA ILE A 231 1.22 8.33 -4.40
C ILE A 231 2.30 9.20 -3.74
N LYS A 232 2.41 10.47 -4.15
CA LYS A 232 3.36 11.41 -3.55
C LYS A 232 3.00 11.73 -2.10
N GLU A 233 1.72 12.00 -1.83
CA GLU A 233 1.21 12.30 -0.50
C GLU A 233 1.46 11.11 0.46
N LEU A 234 1.02 9.92 0.09
CA LEU A 234 1.24 8.70 0.87
C LEU A 234 2.74 8.41 1.07
N GLY A 235 3.58 8.65 0.06
CA GLY A 235 5.03 8.54 0.18
C GLY A 235 5.63 9.51 1.21
N ASP A 236 5.11 10.74 1.30
CA ASP A 236 5.53 11.72 2.31
C ASP A 236 5.08 11.28 3.71
N TYR A 237 3.86 10.76 3.84
CA TYR A 237 3.33 10.24 5.11
C TYR A 237 4.15 9.08 5.65
N VAL A 238 4.43 8.06 4.82
CA VAL A 238 5.31 6.93 5.17
C VAL A 238 6.69 7.45 5.59
N THR A 239 7.26 8.41 4.86
CA THR A 239 8.58 8.97 5.17
C THR A 239 8.60 9.67 6.53
N ASN A 240 7.57 10.47 6.83
CA ASN A 240 7.47 11.20 8.10
C ASN A 240 7.26 10.24 9.28
N LEU A 241 6.35 9.28 9.17
CA LEU A 241 6.09 8.28 10.20
C LEU A 241 7.36 7.49 10.55
N ARG A 242 8.10 7.01 9.54
CA ARG A 242 9.39 6.33 9.75
C ARG A 242 10.43 7.23 10.44
N LYS A 243 10.53 8.50 10.03
CA LYS A 243 11.47 9.46 10.66
C LYS A 243 11.11 9.80 12.11
N MET A 244 9.83 9.79 12.44
CA MET A 244 9.34 9.99 13.81
C MET A 244 9.51 8.74 14.69
N GLY A 245 9.91 7.61 14.10
CA GLY A 245 10.16 6.34 14.79
C GLY A 245 8.90 5.49 15.00
N ALA A 246 7.89 5.62 14.15
CA ALA A 246 6.76 4.70 14.15
C ALA A 246 7.18 3.31 13.58
N PRO A 247 6.60 2.20 14.07
CA PRO A 247 5.59 2.13 15.14
C PRO A 247 6.18 2.07 16.56
N GLU A 248 7.50 1.97 16.75
CA GLU A 248 8.11 1.77 18.07
C GLU A 248 7.89 2.94 19.04
N SER A 249 7.78 4.16 18.50
CA SER A 249 7.47 5.37 19.23
C SER A 249 5.96 5.61 19.23
N GLY A 250 5.27 5.25 20.31
CA GLY A 250 3.83 5.48 20.45
C GLY A 250 3.40 6.95 20.31
N MET A 251 4.31 7.91 20.56
CA MET A 251 4.03 9.33 20.34
C MET A 251 4.06 9.74 18.87
N ALA A 252 4.73 8.96 18.00
CA ALA A 252 4.89 9.31 16.60
C ALA A 252 3.53 9.36 15.87
N GLU A 253 2.74 8.29 15.97
CA GLU A 253 1.44 8.20 15.30
C GLU A 253 0.43 9.18 15.89
N TYR A 254 0.44 9.38 17.21
CA TYR A 254 -0.40 10.37 17.86
C TYR A 254 -0.12 11.80 17.37
N LEU A 255 1.15 12.21 17.32
CA LEU A 255 1.51 13.54 16.83
C LEU A 255 1.22 13.69 15.34
N PHE A 256 1.44 12.65 14.55
CA PHE A 256 1.14 12.64 13.13
C PHE A 256 -0.38 12.77 12.86
N ASP A 257 -1.20 12.02 13.60
CA ASP A 257 -2.67 12.11 13.57
C ASP A 257 -3.12 13.56 13.81
N LYS A 258 -2.55 14.25 14.80
CA LYS A 258 -2.94 15.62 15.15
C LYS A 258 -2.41 16.69 14.20
N HIS A 259 -1.13 16.62 13.82
CA HIS A 259 -0.46 17.73 13.13
C HIS A 259 -0.40 17.59 11.62
N THR A 260 -0.48 16.37 11.10
CA THR A 260 -0.46 16.12 9.64
C THR A 260 -1.88 15.88 9.15
N LEU A 261 -2.57 14.87 9.69
CA LEU A 261 -3.92 14.52 9.23
C LEU A 261 -5.03 15.41 9.80
N GLY A 262 -4.76 16.12 10.92
CA GLY A 262 -5.74 16.99 11.57
C GLY A 262 -6.01 18.33 10.86
N ASN A 263 -5.19 18.72 9.88
CA ASN A 263 -5.34 20.02 9.20
C ASN A 263 -6.32 19.98 8.02
N SER A 264 -6.86 18.82 7.66
CA SER A 264 -7.76 18.67 6.50
C SER A 264 -9.12 19.39 6.65
N ASP A 265 -9.41 19.98 7.82
CA ASP A 265 -10.63 20.75 8.10
C ASP A 265 -10.58 22.22 7.62
N ASN A 266 -9.44 22.71 7.14
CA ASN A 266 -9.27 24.12 6.79
C ASN A 266 -9.34 24.42 5.28
N GLU A 267 -9.56 23.42 4.43
CA GLU A 267 -9.62 23.57 2.96
C GLU A 267 -10.92 23.00 2.34
N SER A 268 -12.06 23.20 3.02
CA SER A 268 -13.40 22.94 2.46
C SER A 268 -14.14 24.23 2.15
#